data_AF-A0A2E8EXS7-F1
#
_entry.id   AF-A0A2E8EXS7-F1
#
_cell.length_a   1.000
_cell.length_b   1.000
_cell.length_c   1.000
_cell.angle_alpha   90.00
_cell.angle_beta   90.00
_cell.angle_gamma   90.00
#
_symmetry.space_group_name_H-M   'P 1'
#
loop_
_entity.id
_entity.type
_entity.pdbx_description
1 polymer ?
#
loop_
_entity_poly.entity_id
_entity_poly.type
_entity_poly.pdbx_seq_one_letter_code
_entity_poly.pdbx_strand_id
1 'polypeptide(L)'
;MKFTTWASFIILCQAVVLAEDYTVKDGPEQVTISTPHLEASIRRQGYVSGIYRQTFLDRKTGFRDAGYGLDIADWIMEPGSDKAYRDRLDKELVYRFGNAYHGKTAKRSIEGPQICTRARELKPRVVCGRDFVAIEQTFRYRTAAPGRKTGSLWTQRIVFPTNTRYFISMDRIDAVNSSEAMFLRLDMPGHIKHNRGDSFSEVYLSYHGRIPAKEFFVNFAPDEKFNYRRDKNRRPKRFIRAYRLRDPKTGKRGPWLAGMTLDPGVVYEAWCHQRNYVCMIHEFGGRPVKAGGHFQAAFVVGYFDSIDEMEKVYDRYAGHTGLEVTRAGWKLTR
;
A
#
# COMPACT_ATOMS: atom_id res chain seq x y z
N MET A 1 -56.40 19.81 -32.94
CA MET A 1 -54.95 19.88 -32.62
C MET A 1 -54.70 19.21 -31.28
N LYS A 2 -54.15 17.99 -31.27
CA LYS A 2 -53.60 17.35 -30.07
C LYS A 2 -52.20 16.88 -30.41
N PHE A 3 -51.19 17.50 -29.80
CA PHE A 3 -49.80 17.07 -29.90
C PHE A 3 -49.53 16.06 -28.77
N THR A 4 -49.07 14.88 -29.16
CA THR A 4 -48.62 13.83 -28.24
C THR A 4 -47.10 13.86 -28.20
N THR A 5 -46.52 14.32 -27.09
CA THR A 5 -45.09 14.30 -26.84
C THR A 5 -44.66 12.91 -26.38
N TRP A 6 -43.74 12.29 -27.12
CA TRP A 6 -43.06 11.05 -26.73
C TRP A 6 -41.79 11.39 -25.94
N ALA A 7 -41.73 10.99 -24.68
CA ALA A 7 -40.52 11.07 -23.87
C ALA A 7 -39.62 9.86 -24.18
N SER A 8 -38.42 10.13 -24.71
CA SER A 8 -37.39 9.11 -24.90
C SER A 8 -36.61 8.93 -23.60
N PHE A 9 -36.71 7.75 -23.00
CA PHE A 9 -35.83 7.34 -21.89
C PHE A 9 -34.47 6.92 -22.45
N ILE A 10 -33.43 7.67 -22.13
CA ILE A 10 -32.03 7.27 -22.36
C ILE A 10 -31.64 6.33 -21.22
N ILE A 11 -31.53 5.03 -21.51
CA ILE A 11 -30.94 4.05 -20.60
C ILE A 11 -29.42 4.15 -20.76
N LEU A 12 -28.73 4.68 -19.73
CA LEU A 12 -27.28 4.56 -19.62
C LEU A 12 -26.92 3.08 -19.37
N CYS A 13 -26.53 2.38 -20.43
CA CYS A 13 -25.89 1.07 -20.30
C CYS A 13 -24.50 1.25 -19.69
N GLN A 14 -24.33 0.82 -18.44
CA GLN A 14 -22.99 0.55 -17.88
C GLN A 14 -22.41 -0.65 -18.62
N ALA A 15 -21.28 -0.47 -19.29
CA ALA A 15 -20.60 -1.54 -20.02
C ALA A 15 -20.08 -2.60 -19.02
N VAL A 16 -20.74 -3.75 -18.96
CA VAL A 16 -20.22 -4.95 -18.30
C VAL A 16 -19.41 -5.72 -19.35
N VAL A 17 -18.08 -5.62 -19.29
CA VAL A 17 -17.19 -6.48 -20.08
C VAL A 17 -17.05 -7.80 -19.32
N LEU A 18 -17.70 -8.85 -19.79
CA LEU A 18 -17.52 -10.23 -19.29
C LEU A 18 -16.28 -10.83 -19.97
N ALA A 19 -15.15 -10.81 -19.29
CA ALA A 19 -14.18 -11.89 -19.43
C ALA A 19 -14.64 -12.97 -18.45
N GLU A 20 -14.82 -14.22 -18.89
CA GLU A 20 -15.55 -15.28 -18.16
C GLU A 20 -15.08 -15.51 -16.70
N ASP A 21 -13.88 -15.05 -16.32
CA ASP A 21 -13.30 -15.30 -15.00
C ASP A 21 -13.39 -14.12 -14.00
N TYR A 22 -13.74 -12.90 -14.41
CA TYR A 22 -13.78 -11.77 -13.47
C TYR A 22 -14.82 -10.69 -13.82
N THR A 23 -15.16 -9.85 -12.83
CA THR A 23 -16.02 -8.68 -13.03
C THR A 23 -15.37 -7.41 -12.51
N VAL A 24 -15.65 -6.29 -13.18
CA VAL A 24 -15.27 -4.95 -12.75
C VAL A 24 -16.51 -4.07 -12.72
N LYS A 25 -16.81 -3.51 -11.55
CA LYS A 25 -17.84 -2.47 -11.38
C LYS A 25 -17.14 -1.14 -11.18
N ASP A 26 -17.04 -0.36 -12.24
CA ASP A 26 -16.47 0.99 -12.21
C ASP A 26 -17.56 2.02 -11.89
N GLY A 27 -17.69 2.36 -10.62
CA GLY A 27 -18.66 3.32 -10.11
C GLY A 27 -18.06 4.69 -9.81
N PRO A 28 -18.92 5.70 -9.57
CA PRO A 28 -18.48 7.07 -9.26
C PRO A 28 -17.71 7.18 -7.95
N GLU A 29 -17.98 6.31 -6.97
CA GLU A 29 -17.31 6.35 -5.67
C GLU A 29 -16.09 5.42 -5.56
N GLN A 30 -16.09 4.32 -6.30
CA GLN A 30 -15.09 3.28 -6.22
C GLN A 30 -15.12 2.35 -7.43
N VAL A 31 -13.99 1.68 -7.66
CA VAL A 31 -13.91 0.53 -8.56
C VAL A 31 -13.93 -0.73 -7.70
N THR A 32 -14.86 -1.65 -7.95
CA THR A 32 -14.88 -2.98 -7.33
C THR A 32 -14.47 -4.03 -8.34
N ILE A 33 -13.53 -4.89 -7.94
CA ILE A 33 -12.97 -5.98 -8.74
C ILE A 33 -13.33 -7.28 -8.04
N SER A 34 -13.85 -8.25 -8.79
CA SER A 34 -14.07 -9.61 -8.30
C SER A 34 -13.43 -10.60 -9.27
N THR A 35 -12.46 -11.36 -8.79
CA THR A 35 -11.87 -12.52 -9.49
C THR A 35 -12.44 -13.82 -8.89
N PRO A 36 -12.08 -15.01 -9.39
CA PRO A 36 -12.52 -16.27 -8.80
C PRO A 36 -12.05 -16.44 -7.34
N HIS A 37 -10.93 -15.81 -6.98
CA HIS A 37 -10.29 -15.98 -5.68
C HIS A 37 -10.38 -14.77 -4.75
N LEU A 38 -10.58 -13.56 -5.30
CA LEU A 38 -10.53 -12.31 -4.55
C LEU A 38 -11.71 -11.40 -4.85
N GLU A 39 -12.05 -10.55 -3.89
CA GLU A 39 -12.76 -9.30 -4.12
C GLU A 39 -11.94 -8.15 -3.53
N ALA A 40 -11.96 -6.99 -4.18
CA ALA A 40 -11.27 -5.79 -3.71
C ALA A 40 -12.00 -4.55 -4.19
N SER A 41 -11.92 -3.45 -3.45
CA SER A 41 -12.41 -2.14 -3.90
C SER A 41 -11.35 -1.07 -3.77
N ILE A 42 -11.32 -0.15 -4.73
CA ILE A 42 -10.42 1.00 -4.76
C ILE A 42 -11.29 2.26 -4.68
N ARG A 43 -11.15 3.03 -3.59
CA ARG A 43 -11.90 4.27 -3.38
C ARG A 43 -11.37 5.38 -4.28
N ARG A 44 -12.29 6.15 -4.87
CA ARG A 44 -11.98 7.38 -5.62
C ARG A 44 -11.87 8.60 -4.71
N GLN A 45 -12.50 8.59 -3.54
CA GLN A 45 -12.56 9.74 -2.63
C GLN A 45 -12.31 9.36 -1.16
N GLY A 46 -11.93 10.35 -0.36
CA GLY A 46 -11.71 10.23 1.08
C GLY A 46 -10.33 9.66 1.41
N TYR A 47 -10.31 8.49 2.06
CA TYR A 47 -9.08 7.74 2.34
C TYR A 47 -8.71 6.91 1.12
N VAL A 48 -7.73 7.39 0.35
CA VAL A 48 -7.44 6.96 -1.03
C VAL A 48 -6.03 6.36 -1.15
N SER A 49 -5.76 5.74 -2.31
CA SER A 49 -4.66 4.80 -2.63
C SER A 49 -4.91 3.37 -2.15
N GLY A 50 -4.29 2.40 -2.83
CA GLY A 50 -4.34 1.00 -2.48
C GLY A 50 -5.74 0.38 -2.44
N ILE A 51 -5.87 -0.69 -1.66
CA ILE A 51 -7.15 -1.39 -1.44
C ILE A 51 -7.88 -0.77 -0.26
N TYR A 52 -9.16 -0.46 -0.45
CA TYR A 52 -10.00 0.12 0.58
C TYR A 52 -10.26 -0.87 1.72
N ARG A 53 -10.18 -0.37 2.95
CA ARG A 53 -10.32 -1.14 4.19
C ARG A 53 -11.51 -2.10 4.18
N GLN A 54 -11.28 -3.31 4.68
CA GLN A 54 -12.28 -4.38 4.80
C GLN A 54 -12.89 -4.84 3.47
N THR A 55 -12.38 -4.40 2.32
CA THR A 55 -12.92 -4.81 1.01
C THR A 55 -12.11 -5.91 0.36
N PHE A 56 -10.85 -6.11 0.78
CA PHE A 56 -10.06 -7.23 0.29
C PHE A 56 -10.60 -8.51 0.92
N LEU A 57 -11.18 -9.40 0.13
CA LEU A 57 -11.80 -10.65 0.56
C LEU A 57 -11.08 -11.83 -0.09
N ASP A 58 -10.70 -12.80 0.74
CA ASP A 58 -10.30 -14.13 0.28
C ASP A 58 -11.53 -15.02 0.09
N ARG A 59 -11.94 -15.27 -1.16
CA ARG A 59 -13.15 -16.06 -1.45
C ARG A 59 -13.02 -17.52 -1.00
N LYS A 60 -11.79 -18.04 -0.87
CA LYS A 60 -11.55 -19.41 -0.37
C LYS A 60 -11.90 -19.54 1.11
N THR A 61 -11.54 -18.56 1.93
CA THR A 61 -11.65 -18.67 3.40
C THR A 61 -12.75 -17.80 4.01
N GLY A 62 -13.25 -16.81 3.26
CA GLY A 62 -14.21 -15.81 3.73
C GLY A 62 -13.59 -14.67 4.54
N PHE A 63 -12.26 -14.67 4.75
CA PHE A 63 -11.57 -13.64 5.52
C PHE A 63 -11.38 -12.35 4.72
N ARG A 64 -11.47 -11.21 5.43
CA ARG A 64 -11.14 -9.89 4.89
C ARG A 64 -9.84 -9.35 5.50
N ASP A 65 -9.24 -8.33 4.89
CA ASP A 65 -8.16 -7.57 5.55
C ASP A 65 -8.62 -7.08 6.93
N ALA A 66 -7.70 -6.90 7.89
CA ALA A 66 -8.05 -6.52 9.28
C ALA A 66 -7.90 -5.02 9.57
N GLY A 67 -7.66 -4.21 8.54
CA GLY A 67 -6.97 -2.93 8.70
C GLY A 67 -7.72 -1.68 8.29
N TYR A 68 -6.92 -0.70 7.88
CA TYR A 68 -7.35 0.57 7.28
C TYR A 68 -7.17 0.58 5.76
N GLY A 69 -6.82 -0.56 5.16
CA GLY A 69 -6.54 -0.71 3.74
C GLY A 69 -5.24 -1.47 3.52
N LEU A 70 -4.93 -1.75 2.26
CA LEU A 70 -3.69 -2.43 1.87
C LEU A 70 -2.92 -1.62 0.84
N ASP A 71 -1.60 -1.59 0.96
CA ASP A 71 -0.68 -0.87 0.08
C ASP A 71 -1.03 0.62 -0.06
N ILE A 72 -1.04 1.30 1.09
CA ILE A 72 -1.51 2.69 1.20
C ILE A 72 -0.33 3.65 1.16
N ALA A 73 -0.30 4.56 0.21
CA ALA A 73 0.77 5.55 0.06
C ALA A 73 0.60 6.74 1.03
N ASP A 74 1.71 7.15 1.64
CA ASP A 74 1.74 8.18 2.68
C ASP A 74 2.52 9.42 2.21
N TRP A 75 3.81 9.54 2.54
CA TRP A 75 4.65 10.72 2.31
C TRP A 75 5.90 10.42 1.48
N ILE A 76 6.33 11.41 0.71
CA ILE A 76 7.68 11.49 0.17
C ILE A 76 8.57 12.30 1.13
N MET A 77 9.65 11.68 1.61
CA MET A 77 10.45 12.19 2.72
C MET A 77 11.94 11.93 2.51
N GLU A 78 12.75 12.52 3.40
CA GLU A 78 14.18 12.24 3.53
C GLU A 78 14.62 12.27 5.00
N PRO A 79 15.82 11.75 5.33
CA PRO A 79 16.44 11.93 6.64
C PRO A 79 16.70 13.41 6.94
N GLY A 80 16.63 13.77 8.21
CA GLY A 80 16.89 15.12 8.68
C GLY A 80 15.75 15.66 9.53
N SER A 81 15.72 16.97 9.74
CA SER A 81 14.73 17.62 10.60
C SER A 81 14.23 18.91 9.97
N ASP A 82 12.95 19.19 10.14
CA ASP A 82 12.30 20.43 9.73
C ASP A 82 12.35 21.53 10.80
N LYS A 83 12.93 21.25 12.00
CA LYS A 83 12.93 22.18 13.15
C LYS A 83 13.35 23.61 12.82
N ALA A 84 14.36 23.79 11.97
CA ALA A 84 14.93 25.10 11.64
C ALA A 84 14.03 25.98 10.74
N TYR A 85 12.97 25.41 10.16
CA TYR A 85 12.07 26.12 9.24
C TYR A 85 10.61 25.70 9.38
N ARG A 86 10.26 25.04 10.49
CA ARG A 86 8.94 24.41 10.70
C ARG A 86 7.80 25.42 10.70
N ASP A 87 8.06 26.61 11.21
CA ASP A 87 7.17 27.78 11.19
C ASP A 87 6.80 28.22 9.77
N ARG A 88 7.62 27.89 8.77
CA ARG A 88 7.38 28.18 7.34
C ARG A 88 6.77 27.01 6.57
N LEU A 89 6.48 25.88 7.22
CA LEU A 89 5.88 24.72 6.55
C LEU A 89 4.35 24.79 6.57
N ASP A 90 3.75 24.33 5.48
CA ASP A 90 2.36 23.88 5.52
C ASP A 90 2.19 22.81 6.62
N LYS A 91 1.09 22.90 7.38
CA LYS A 91 0.86 22.04 8.55
C LYS A 91 0.92 20.54 8.24
N GLU A 92 0.62 20.16 7.00
CA GLU A 92 0.66 18.78 6.51
C GLU A 92 2.07 18.23 6.23
N LEU A 93 3.06 19.10 6.08
CA LEU A 93 4.46 18.72 5.88
C LEU A 93 5.22 18.56 7.19
N VAL A 94 4.67 19.07 8.29
CA VAL A 94 5.32 19.06 9.61
C VAL A 94 5.50 17.63 10.10
N TYR A 95 6.75 17.22 10.27
CA TYR A 95 7.09 15.91 10.81
C TYR A 95 7.72 16.04 12.20
N ARG A 96 6.97 15.63 13.22
CA ARG A 96 7.43 15.64 14.62
C ARG A 96 7.98 14.27 15.00
N PHE A 97 9.27 14.16 15.25
CA PHE A 97 9.89 12.96 15.86
C PHE A 97 10.11 13.16 17.37
N GLY A 98 10.65 12.15 18.04
CA GLY A 98 10.85 12.12 19.49
C GLY A 98 9.55 11.88 20.28
N ASN A 99 8.61 11.12 19.71
CA ASN A 99 7.32 10.81 20.34
C ASN A 99 6.90 9.37 20.04
N ALA A 100 5.83 8.91 20.70
CA ALA A 100 5.33 7.54 20.56
C ALA A 100 4.82 7.18 19.16
N TYR A 101 4.61 8.17 18.27
CA TYR A 101 4.03 7.95 16.94
C TYR A 101 5.08 7.80 15.84
N HIS A 102 6.15 8.58 15.92
CA HIS A 102 7.19 8.66 14.90
C HIS A 102 8.55 8.17 15.37
N GLY A 103 8.67 7.80 16.65
CA GLY A 103 9.92 7.30 17.21
C GLY A 103 10.98 8.39 17.31
N LYS A 104 12.24 8.00 17.52
CA LYS A 104 13.35 8.94 17.73
C LYS A 104 14.05 9.37 16.43
N THR A 105 13.85 8.65 15.32
CA THR A 105 14.54 8.92 14.05
C THR A 105 14.05 10.23 13.43
N ALA A 106 14.98 11.17 13.23
CA ALA A 106 14.68 12.43 12.57
C ALA A 106 14.46 12.21 11.06
N LYS A 107 13.28 12.63 10.58
CA LYS A 107 12.91 12.68 9.16
C LYS A 107 12.24 14.02 8.86
N ARG A 108 12.12 14.36 7.58
CA ARG A 108 11.37 15.54 7.13
C ARG A 108 10.68 15.26 5.79
N SER A 109 9.53 15.89 5.59
CA SER A 109 8.80 15.83 4.32
C SER A 109 9.50 16.68 3.26
N ILE A 110 9.58 16.17 2.03
CA ILE A 110 10.09 16.94 0.88
C ILE A 110 8.93 17.65 0.20
N GLU A 111 7.89 16.87 -0.11
CA GLU A 111 6.67 17.29 -0.78
C GLU A 111 5.45 16.65 -0.10
N GLY A 112 4.28 17.22 -0.36
CA GLY A 112 3.03 16.82 0.26
C GLY A 112 1.81 17.09 -0.63
N PRO A 113 0.62 16.73 -0.14
CA PRO A 113 0.35 16.25 1.21
C PRO A 113 0.62 14.75 1.43
N GLN A 114 0.35 14.26 2.65
CA GLN A 114 0.10 12.83 2.91
C GLN A 114 -1.02 12.32 1.99
N ILE A 115 -0.71 11.40 1.07
CA ILE A 115 -1.67 10.99 0.03
C ILE A 115 -2.93 10.40 0.67
N CYS A 116 -2.78 9.43 1.57
CA CYS A 116 -3.89 8.66 2.10
C CYS A 116 -4.98 9.48 2.80
N THR A 117 -4.66 10.61 3.44
CA THR A 117 -5.64 11.42 4.20
C THR A 117 -5.96 12.76 3.55
N ARG A 118 -5.12 13.26 2.64
CA ARG A 118 -5.21 14.64 2.13
C ARG A 118 -5.23 14.76 0.62
N ALA A 119 -4.95 13.70 -0.15
CA ALA A 119 -5.20 13.74 -1.59
C ALA A 119 -6.69 13.96 -1.90
N ARG A 120 -7.58 13.47 -1.01
CA ARG A 120 -9.06 13.56 -1.02
C ARG A 120 -9.75 12.90 -2.21
N GLU A 121 -9.16 12.93 -3.39
CA GLU A 121 -9.69 12.34 -4.60
C GLU A 121 -8.57 11.83 -5.51
N LEU A 122 -8.74 10.62 -6.04
CA LEU A 122 -7.93 10.02 -7.10
C LEU A 122 -8.83 9.59 -8.25
N LYS A 123 -8.26 9.52 -9.46
CA LYS A 123 -8.94 9.06 -10.67
C LYS A 123 -8.33 7.74 -11.15
N PRO A 124 -8.57 6.61 -10.45
CA PRO A 124 -8.08 5.31 -10.89
C PRO A 124 -8.55 5.01 -12.31
N ARG A 125 -7.62 4.50 -13.12
CA ARG A 125 -7.87 3.99 -14.46
C ARG A 125 -7.85 2.47 -14.43
N VAL A 126 -8.90 1.85 -14.94
CA VAL A 126 -9.00 0.39 -15.05
C VAL A 126 -8.39 -0.08 -16.37
N VAL A 127 -7.61 -1.15 -16.31
CA VAL A 127 -7.12 -1.90 -17.47
C VAL A 127 -7.59 -3.35 -17.35
N CYS A 128 -8.44 -3.77 -18.27
CA CYS A 128 -8.91 -5.14 -18.38
C CYS A 128 -8.01 -5.90 -19.36
N GLY A 129 -7.37 -6.96 -18.89
CA GLY A 129 -6.62 -7.92 -19.71
C GLY A 129 -7.42 -9.20 -19.94
N ARG A 130 -6.80 -10.24 -20.50
CA ARG A 130 -7.46 -11.53 -20.70
C ARG A 130 -7.68 -12.28 -19.38
N ASP A 131 -6.66 -12.30 -18.53
CA ASP A 131 -6.54 -13.11 -17.30
C ASP A 131 -6.17 -12.25 -16.08
N PHE A 132 -6.39 -10.94 -16.17
CA PHE A 132 -6.16 -10.01 -15.07
C PHE A 132 -6.99 -8.73 -15.21
N VAL A 133 -7.17 -8.06 -14.07
CA VAL A 133 -7.60 -6.66 -14.00
C VAL A 133 -6.47 -5.86 -13.37
N ALA A 134 -6.22 -4.66 -13.87
CA ALA A 134 -5.29 -3.74 -13.26
C ALA A 134 -5.90 -2.37 -13.00
N ILE A 135 -5.34 -1.69 -12.00
CA ILE A 135 -5.67 -0.33 -11.62
C ILE A 135 -4.40 0.49 -11.68
N GLU A 136 -4.47 1.65 -12.33
CA GLU A 136 -3.43 2.66 -12.25
C GLU A 136 -3.98 3.90 -11.55
N GLN A 137 -3.25 4.38 -10.55
CA GLN A 137 -3.53 5.61 -9.82
C GLN A 137 -2.31 6.52 -9.86
N THR A 138 -2.56 7.81 -9.94
CA THR A 138 -1.50 8.81 -9.92
C THR A 138 -1.88 10.00 -9.07
N PHE A 139 -0.88 10.61 -8.44
CA PHE A 139 -1.05 11.87 -7.70
C PHE A 139 0.16 12.76 -7.92
N ARG A 140 -0.09 14.03 -8.26
CA ARG A 140 0.95 15.05 -8.33
C ARG A 140 0.96 15.84 -7.02
N TYR A 141 2.09 15.81 -6.32
CA TYR A 141 2.28 16.56 -5.07
C TYR A 141 2.14 18.07 -5.29
N ARG A 142 1.58 18.76 -4.29
CA ARG A 142 1.07 20.14 -4.41
C ARG A 142 1.65 21.10 -3.39
N THR A 143 2.30 20.59 -2.34
CA THR A 143 3.03 21.37 -1.33
C THR A 143 4.47 20.87 -1.23
N ALA A 144 5.39 21.73 -0.80
CA ALA A 144 6.81 21.42 -0.73
C ALA A 144 7.48 22.17 0.42
N ALA A 145 8.55 21.59 0.99
CA ALA A 145 9.35 22.27 2.00
C ALA A 145 10.08 23.50 1.42
N PRO A 146 10.46 24.51 2.23
CA PRO A 146 11.21 25.67 1.76
C PRO A 146 12.46 25.27 0.94
N GLY A 147 12.62 25.89 -0.23
CA GLY A 147 13.71 25.58 -1.16
C GLY A 147 13.51 24.33 -2.02
N ARG A 148 12.35 23.65 -1.90
CA ARG A 148 11.95 22.52 -2.75
C ARG A 148 10.87 22.96 -3.75
N LYS A 149 10.72 22.20 -4.84
CA LYS A 149 9.68 22.37 -5.86
C LYS A 149 8.50 21.44 -5.58
N THR A 150 7.30 21.84 -5.96
CA THR A 150 6.15 20.92 -6.05
C THR A 150 6.15 20.23 -7.40
N GLY A 151 5.47 19.10 -7.48
CA GLY A 151 5.09 18.49 -8.75
C GLY A 151 5.67 17.10 -9.00
N SER A 152 6.34 16.48 -8.02
CA SER A 152 6.68 15.06 -8.10
C SER A 152 5.42 14.24 -8.35
N LEU A 153 5.55 13.18 -9.14
CA LEU A 153 4.44 12.30 -9.51
C LEU A 153 4.59 10.98 -8.77
N TRP A 154 3.60 10.67 -7.93
CA TRP A 154 3.38 9.31 -7.44
C TRP A 154 2.54 8.54 -8.45
N THR A 155 2.96 7.32 -8.76
CA THR A 155 2.21 6.35 -9.57
C THR A 155 2.12 5.04 -8.80
N GLN A 156 0.91 4.51 -8.67
CA GLN A 156 0.66 3.15 -8.19
C GLN A 156 -0.02 2.32 -9.27
N ARG A 157 0.49 1.12 -9.49
CA ARG A 157 -0.13 0.11 -10.35
C ARG A 157 -0.44 -1.11 -9.53
N ILE A 158 -1.64 -1.67 -9.68
CA ILE A 158 -2.11 -2.85 -8.96
C ILE A 158 -2.68 -3.81 -9.99
N VAL A 159 -2.20 -5.04 -10.02
CA VAL A 159 -2.64 -6.10 -10.94
C VAL A 159 -3.22 -7.26 -10.13
N PHE A 160 -4.43 -7.67 -10.48
CA PHE A 160 -5.16 -8.82 -9.94
C PHE A 160 -5.20 -9.93 -11.00
N PRO A 161 -4.26 -10.89 -10.98
CA PRO A 161 -4.38 -12.10 -11.79
C PRO A 161 -5.57 -12.93 -11.34
N THR A 162 -6.29 -13.55 -12.29
CA THR A 162 -7.50 -14.34 -11.97
C THR A 162 -7.21 -15.63 -11.23
N ASN A 163 -6.00 -16.17 -11.33
CA ASN A 163 -5.61 -17.48 -10.81
C ASN A 163 -4.81 -17.42 -9.49
N THR A 164 -4.88 -16.30 -8.76
CA THR A 164 -4.12 -16.12 -7.50
C THR A 164 -4.97 -15.54 -6.38
N ARG A 165 -4.53 -15.75 -5.13
CA ARG A 165 -5.07 -15.13 -3.91
C ARG A 165 -4.26 -13.90 -3.47
N TYR A 166 -3.51 -13.31 -4.40
CA TYR A 166 -2.72 -12.11 -4.16
C TYR A 166 -2.80 -11.17 -5.37
N PHE A 167 -2.49 -9.89 -5.16
CA PHE A 167 -2.22 -8.94 -6.23
C PHE A 167 -0.74 -8.60 -6.28
N ILE A 168 -0.29 -8.13 -7.44
CA ILE A 168 1.03 -7.54 -7.63
C ILE A 168 0.84 -6.03 -7.69
N SER A 169 1.66 -5.28 -6.98
CA SER A 169 1.62 -3.83 -7.06
C SER A 169 3.00 -3.21 -7.24
N MET A 170 3.00 -1.93 -7.58
CA MET A 170 4.20 -1.12 -7.66
C MET A 170 3.86 0.31 -7.29
N ASP A 171 4.75 0.93 -6.53
CA ASP A 171 4.74 2.35 -6.23
C ASP A 171 6.01 2.99 -6.80
N ARG A 172 5.84 4.12 -7.47
CA ARG A 172 6.92 4.89 -8.11
C ARG A 172 6.76 6.38 -7.81
N ILE A 173 7.89 7.03 -7.61
CA ILE A 173 8.01 8.48 -7.55
C ILE A 173 8.89 8.94 -8.70
N ASP A 174 8.35 9.78 -9.58
CA ASP A 174 9.12 10.60 -10.50
C ASP A 174 9.35 11.97 -9.85
N ALA A 175 10.59 12.27 -9.50
CA ALA A 175 10.95 13.32 -8.56
C ALA A 175 11.34 14.63 -9.26
N VAL A 176 10.79 15.76 -8.81
CA VAL A 176 11.22 17.10 -9.29
C VAL A 176 12.33 17.71 -8.42
N ASN A 177 12.63 17.10 -7.27
CA ASN A 177 13.66 17.53 -6.33
C ASN A 177 14.82 16.53 -6.27
N SER A 178 16.03 17.03 -6.03
CA SER A 178 17.17 16.18 -5.67
C SER A 178 17.21 15.91 -4.17
N SER A 179 17.66 14.73 -3.75
CA SER A 179 17.89 14.35 -2.36
C SER A 179 18.95 13.26 -2.29
N GLU A 180 19.75 13.24 -1.24
CA GLU A 180 20.75 12.18 -1.02
C GLU A 180 20.12 10.87 -0.53
N ALA A 181 18.89 10.91 -0.01
CA ALA A 181 18.21 9.73 0.52
C ALA A 181 16.68 9.89 0.51
N MET A 182 16.09 10.15 -0.65
CA MET A 182 14.64 10.26 -0.80
C MET A 182 13.96 8.89 -0.68
N PHE A 183 12.88 8.80 0.09
CA PHE A 183 12.06 7.60 0.22
C PHE A 183 10.56 7.91 0.19
N LEU A 184 9.77 6.91 -0.20
CA LEU A 184 8.32 6.92 -0.08
C LEU A 184 7.93 6.06 1.13
N ARG A 185 7.12 6.63 2.02
CA ARG A 185 6.47 5.91 3.11
C ARG A 185 5.13 5.37 2.65
N LEU A 186 4.80 4.16 3.09
CA LEU A 186 3.52 3.49 2.87
C LEU A 186 3.19 2.48 3.98
N ASP A 187 1.94 2.03 4.01
CA ASP A 187 1.46 0.95 4.88
C ASP A 187 1.54 -0.39 4.14
N MET A 188 2.33 -1.35 4.63
CA MET A 188 2.56 -2.64 3.94
C MET A 188 2.60 -3.85 4.87
N PRO A 189 1.78 -4.91 4.65
CA PRO A 189 0.65 -4.93 3.72
C PRO A 189 -0.42 -3.90 4.07
N GLY A 190 -0.61 -3.64 5.37
CA GLY A 190 -1.54 -2.67 5.92
C GLY A 190 -1.56 -2.80 7.45
N HIS A 191 -2.08 -1.78 8.15
CA HIS A 191 -2.22 -1.80 9.61
C HIS A 191 -3.20 -2.89 10.08
N ILE A 192 -3.13 -3.29 11.36
CA ILE A 192 -3.99 -4.33 11.95
C ILE A 192 -4.83 -3.73 13.09
N LYS A 193 -6.14 -3.63 12.91
CA LYS A 193 -7.05 -3.28 14.01
C LYS A 193 -7.26 -4.51 14.88
N HIS A 194 -7.17 -4.36 16.19
CA HIS A 194 -7.41 -5.46 17.12
C HIS A 194 -7.81 -4.92 18.49
N ASN A 195 -8.50 -5.74 19.26
CA ASN A 195 -8.62 -5.64 20.71
C ASN A 195 -7.95 -6.87 21.33
N ARG A 196 -6.75 -6.69 21.89
CA ARG A 196 -5.96 -7.78 22.49
C ARG A 196 -5.79 -9.02 21.60
N GLY A 197 -5.65 -8.81 20.27
CA GLY A 197 -5.30 -9.87 19.32
C GLY A 197 -6.49 -10.75 18.88
N ASP A 198 -7.70 -10.21 18.99
CA ASP A 198 -8.92 -10.83 18.46
C ASP A 198 -8.88 -11.04 16.93
N SER A 199 -8.30 -10.11 16.17
CA SER A 199 -8.28 -10.14 14.70
C SER A 199 -7.03 -10.80 14.09
N PHE A 200 -6.00 -11.06 14.90
CA PHE A 200 -4.76 -11.71 14.46
C PHE A 200 -4.10 -12.49 15.59
N SER A 201 -3.45 -13.60 15.28
CA SER A 201 -2.76 -14.42 16.29
C SER A 201 -1.26 -14.15 16.40
N GLU A 202 -0.63 -13.77 15.31
CA GLU A 202 0.82 -13.55 15.23
C GLU A 202 1.17 -12.68 14.02
N VAL A 203 2.30 -11.97 14.13
CA VAL A 203 2.97 -11.28 13.02
C VAL A 203 4.19 -12.11 12.62
N TYR A 204 4.50 -12.16 11.34
CA TYR A 204 5.73 -12.72 10.81
C TYR A 204 6.48 -11.65 10.02
N LEU A 205 7.75 -11.45 10.37
CA LEU A 205 8.66 -10.58 9.63
C LEU A 205 9.86 -11.43 9.22
N SER A 206 10.16 -11.56 7.93
CA SER A 206 11.26 -12.43 7.47
C SER A 206 12.65 -12.04 8.01
N TYR A 207 12.81 -10.80 8.47
CA TYR A 207 14.03 -10.28 9.08
C TYR A 207 14.07 -10.39 10.62
N HIS A 208 13.04 -10.98 11.24
CA HIS A 208 12.95 -11.13 12.70
C HIS A 208 12.42 -12.50 13.13
N GLY A 209 11.39 -13.02 12.47
CA GLY A 209 10.70 -14.26 12.82
C GLY A 209 9.23 -14.03 13.18
N ARG A 210 8.66 -14.99 13.91
CA ARG A 210 7.27 -14.94 14.40
C ARG A 210 7.17 -14.15 15.70
N ILE A 211 6.14 -13.33 15.82
CA ILE A 211 5.89 -12.43 16.94
C ILE A 211 4.45 -12.68 17.42
N PRO A 212 4.23 -13.16 18.65
CA PRO A 212 2.89 -13.45 19.13
C PRO A 212 2.09 -12.15 19.36
N ALA A 213 0.77 -12.18 19.17
CA ALA A 213 -0.09 -11.00 19.31
C ALA A 213 0.03 -10.28 20.67
N LYS A 214 0.38 -11.01 21.73
CA LYS A 214 0.59 -10.45 23.08
C LYS A 214 1.66 -9.36 23.15
N GLU A 215 2.63 -9.36 22.24
CA GLU A 215 3.66 -8.31 22.16
C GLU A 215 3.08 -6.93 21.81
N PHE A 216 1.87 -6.91 21.26
CA PHE A 216 1.16 -5.71 20.81
C PHE A 216 0.00 -5.33 21.75
N PHE A 217 -0.05 -5.86 22.99
CA PHE A 217 -1.13 -5.49 23.93
C PHE A 217 -0.89 -4.15 24.62
N VAL A 218 0.34 -3.66 24.61
CA VAL A 218 0.75 -2.39 25.20
C VAL A 218 1.42 -1.56 24.11
N ASN A 219 1.15 -0.25 24.11
CA ASN A 219 1.76 0.67 23.16
C ASN A 219 3.29 0.71 23.34
N PHE A 220 4.01 0.81 22.22
CA PHE A 220 5.46 1.03 22.18
C PHE A 220 5.81 1.80 20.91
N ALA A 221 6.87 2.60 20.94
CA ALA A 221 7.25 3.46 19.83
C ALA A 221 7.89 2.67 18.65
N PRO A 222 7.91 3.26 17.44
CA PRO A 222 8.48 2.66 16.22
C PRO A 222 9.85 1.99 16.34
N ASP A 223 10.77 2.59 17.08
CA ASP A 223 12.18 2.21 17.18
C ASP A 223 12.49 1.32 18.40
N GLU A 224 11.48 0.89 19.18
CA GLU A 224 11.70 0.16 20.42
C GLU A 224 11.91 -1.35 20.24
N LYS A 225 11.12 -2.00 19.37
CA LYS A 225 11.10 -3.48 19.26
C LYS A 225 11.40 -3.98 17.85
N PHE A 226 10.47 -3.76 16.90
CA PHE A 226 10.44 -4.47 15.62
C PHE A 226 10.80 -3.56 14.44
N ASN A 227 11.95 -2.90 14.53
CA ASN A 227 12.44 -1.95 13.54
C ASN A 227 13.58 -2.56 12.69
N TYR A 228 13.38 -2.59 11.38
CA TYR A 228 14.42 -2.84 10.39
C TYR A 228 14.87 -1.51 9.78
N ARG A 229 16.18 -1.27 9.75
CA ARG A 229 16.80 -0.19 8.97
C ARG A 229 17.95 -0.72 8.15
N ARG A 230 18.05 -0.23 6.92
CA ARG A 230 19.11 -0.64 5.99
C ARG A 230 20.52 -0.31 6.49
N ASP A 231 20.68 0.77 7.26
CA ASP A 231 21.97 1.20 7.81
C ASP A 231 22.39 0.44 9.09
N LYS A 232 21.44 -0.20 9.78
CA LYS A 232 21.67 -0.89 11.06
C LYS A 232 21.63 -2.42 10.92
N ASN A 233 20.80 -2.93 10.03
CA ASN A 233 20.48 -4.35 9.94
C ASN A 233 21.06 -4.97 8.67
N ARG A 234 21.50 -6.23 8.78
CA ARG A 234 21.86 -7.04 7.60
C ARG A 234 20.65 -7.13 6.66
N ARG A 235 20.89 -6.92 5.36
CA ARG A 235 19.88 -7.11 4.32
C ARG A 235 19.36 -8.56 4.36
N PRO A 236 18.06 -8.79 4.58
CA PRO A 236 17.51 -10.14 4.60
C PRO A 236 17.44 -10.71 3.18
N LYS A 237 17.36 -12.05 3.07
CA LYS A 237 17.19 -12.73 1.77
C LYS A 237 15.83 -12.40 1.15
N ARG A 238 14.80 -12.30 1.98
CA ARG A 238 13.41 -11.98 1.60
C ARG A 238 12.92 -10.84 2.47
N PHE A 239 12.01 -10.03 1.94
CA PHE A 239 11.36 -8.97 2.71
C PHE A 239 9.85 -9.22 2.76
N ILE A 240 9.43 -10.09 3.68
CA ILE A 240 8.04 -10.51 3.88
C ILE A 240 7.56 -9.97 5.22
N ARG A 241 6.42 -9.30 5.21
CA ARG A 241 5.72 -8.80 6.39
C ARG A 241 4.29 -9.33 6.35
N ALA A 242 3.92 -10.15 7.32
CA ALA A 242 2.63 -10.82 7.31
C ALA A 242 2.02 -10.87 8.71
N TYR A 243 0.71 -11.10 8.78
CA TYR A 243 0.03 -11.44 10.02
C TYR A 243 -0.99 -12.55 9.78
N ARG A 244 -1.11 -13.44 10.78
CA ARG A 244 -2.05 -14.55 10.73
C ARG A 244 -3.40 -14.07 11.23
N LEU A 245 -4.38 -14.02 10.33
CA LEU A 245 -5.73 -13.58 10.64
C LEU A 245 -6.40 -14.49 11.67
N ARG A 246 -7.30 -13.90 12.44
CA ARG A 246 -8.17 -14.58 13.38
C ARG A 246 -9.56 -13.95 13.27
N ASP A 247 -10.58 -14.79 13.27
CA ASP A 247 -11.96 -14.31 13.30
C ASP A 247 -12.25 -13.74 14.71
N PRO A 248 -12.61 -12.45 14.83
CA PRO A 248 -12.78 -11.81 16.14
C PRO A 248 -14.02 -12.30 16.89
N LYS A 249 -14.98 -12.95 16.22
CA LYS A 249 -16.21 -13.47 16.85
C LYS A 249 -16.03 -14.92 17.31
N THR A 250 -15.42 -15.75 16.47
CA THR A 250 -15.32 -17.20 16.69
C THR A 250 -13.96 -17.64 17.19
N GLY A 251 -12.93 -16.78 17.09
CA GLY A 251 -11.55 -17.14 17.37
C GLY A 251 -10.92 -18.06 16.31
N LYS A 252 -11.65 -18.39 15.23
CA LYS A 252 -11.17 -19.28 14.16
C LYS A 252 -9.89 -18.72 13.55
N ARG A 253 -8.88 -19.57 13.41
CA ARG A 253 -7.63 -19.22 12.71
C ARG A 253 -7.90 -19.03 11.22
N GLY A 254 -7.55 -17.87 10.69
CA GLY A 254 -7.63 -17.52 9.27
C GLY A 254 -6.33 -17.81 8.51
N PRO A 255 -6.20 -17.36 7.25
CA PRO A 255 -4.96 -17.40 6.48
C PRO A 255 -3.93 -16.37 6.98
N TRP A 256 -2.72 -16.40 6.42
CA TRP A 256 -1.79 -15.27 6.47
C TRP A 256 -2.23 -14.20 5.48
N LEU A 257 -2.18 -12.93 5.88
CA LEU A 257 -2.23 -11.79 4.98
C LEU A 257 -0.85 -11.14 4.97
N ALA A 258 -0.23 -11.05 3.79
CA ALA A 258 1.16 -10.68 3.64
C ALA A 258 1.37 -9.55 2.64
N GLY A 259 2.41 -8.76 2.88
CA GLY A 259 2.99 -7.79 1.95
C GLY A 259 4.47 -8.10 1.79
N MET A 260 4.92 -8.18 0.55
CA MET A 260 6.25 -8.68 0.19
C MET A 260 6.96 -7.70 -0.73
N THR A 261 8.05 -7.09 -0.28
CA THR A 261 8.88 -6.23 -1.14
C THR A 261 9.82 -7.09 -1.96
N LEU A 262 9.66 -7.07 -3.28
CA LEU A 262 10.31 -8.03 -4.17
C LEU A 262 11.83 -7.85 -4.29
N ASP A 263 12.35 -6.66 -4.02
CA ASP A 263 13.79 -6.43 -3.79
C ASP A 263 14.03 -5.89 -2.36
N PRO A 264 14.63 -6.67 -1.44
CA PRO A 264 14.99 -6.18 -0.10
C PRO A 264 15.95 -4.98 -0.14
N GLY A 265 16.71 -4.80 -1.22
CA GLY A 265 17.69 -3.72 -1.38
C GLY A 265 17.09 -2.33 -1.56
N VAL A 266 15.80 -2.23 -1.94
CA VAL A 266 15.11 -0.94 -2.03
C VAL A 266 14.56 -0.48 -0.69
N VAL A 267 14.41 -1.37 0.30
CA VAL A 267 13.87 -1.01 1.61
C VAL A 267 14.86 -0.12 2.35
N TYR A 268 14.37 1.03 2.81
CA TYR A 268 15.12 1.97 3.62
C TYR A 268 14.92 1.68 5.11
N GLU A 269 13.66 1.61 5.54
CA GLU A 269 13.25 1.33 6.91
C GLU A 269 11.87 0.67 6.91
N ALA A 270 11.62 -0.26 7.84
CA ALA A 270 10.28 -0.82 8.04
C ALA A 270 10.11 -1.23 9.50
N TRP A 271 8.94 -0.95 10.07
CA TRP A 271 8.67 -1.30 11.45
C TRP A 271 7.22 -1.66 11.67
N CYS A 272 6.98 -2.49 12.69
CA CYS A 272 5.68 -2.58 13.29
C CYS A 272 5.72 -2.15 14.75
N HIS A 273 4.71 -1.38 15.16
CA HIS A 273 4.58 -0.90 16.53
C HIS A 273 3.12 -0.83 16.95
N GLN A 274 2.89 -0.81 18.26
CA GLN A 274 1.56 -0.72 18.82
C GLN A 274 1.19 0.72 19.19
N ARG A 275 0.07 1.21 18.64
CA ARG A 275 -0.54 2.50 18.98
C ARG A 275 -2.06 2.39 18.80
N ASN A 276 -2.76 1.76 19.75
CA ASN A 276 -4.18 1.35 19.68
C ASN A 276 -4.52 0.32 18.58
N TYR A 277 -3.70 0.24 17.55
CA TYR A 277 -3.68 -0.79 16.51
C TYR A 277 -2.21 -1.09 16.19
N VAL A 278 -1.96 -2.20 15.48
CA VAL A 278 -0.60 -2.49 15.01
C VAL A 278 -0.35 -1.66 13.75
N CYS A 279 0.51 -0.66 13.86
CA CYS A 279 1.03 0.10 12.73
C CYS A 279 2.01 -0.78 11.95
N MET A 280 1.92 -0.78 10.62
CA MET A 280 2.78 -1.56 9.72
C MET A 280 3.40 -0.63 8.67
N ILE A 281 4.39 0.16 9.06
CA ILE A 281 5.00 1.17 8.18
C ILE A 281 6.17 0.58 7.40
N HIS A 282 6.29 0.98 6.14
CA HIS A 282 7.35 0.62 5.22
C HIS A 282 7.85 1.86 4.47
N GLU A 283 9.16 1.98 4.33
CA GLU A 283 9.80 3.03 3.55
C GLU A 283 10.74 2.39 2.54
N PHE A 284 10.57 2.71 1.26
CA PHE A 284 11.49 2.28 0.19
C PHE A 284 12.13 3.48 -0.50
N GLY A 285 13.32 3.26 -1.07
CA GLY A 285 14.21 4.31 -1.58
C GLY A 285 15.38 4.53 -0.64
N GLY A 286 15.54 5.77 -0.16
CA GLY A 286 16.62 6.19 0.73
C GLY A 286 18.00 6.21 0.05
N ARG A 287 18.03 6.29 -1.27
CA ARG A 287 19.25 6.43 -2.09
C ARG A 287 19.25 7.83 -2.74
N PRO A 288 20.39 8.29 -3.27
CA PRO A 288 20.42 9.55 -3.99
C PRO A 288 19.48 9.54 -5.19
N VAL A 289 18.65 10.58 -5.31
CA VAL A 289 17.76 10.85 -6.43
C VAL A 289 18.08 12.27 -6.91
N LYS A 290 18.31 12.44 -8.21
CA LYS A 290 18.43 13.76 -8.83
C LYS A 290 17.06 14.24 -9.31
N ALA A 291 16.86 15.55 -9.36
CA ALA A 291 15.69 16.14 -10.01
C ALA A 291 15.55 15.62 -11.46
N GLY A 292 14.34 15.21 -11.84
CA GLY A 292 14.05 14.50 -13.09
C GLY A 292 14.28 12.98 -13.01
N GLY A 293 14.87 12.47 -11.93
CA GLY A 293 15.05 11.05 -11.66
C GLY A 293 13.82 10.40 -11.03
N HIS A 294 13.92 9.12 -10.69
CA HIS A 294 12.85 8.36 -10.08
C HIS A 294 13.36 7.24 -9.17
N PHE A 295 12.48 6.70 -8.35
CA PHE A 295 12.69 5.45 -7.63
C PHE A 295 11.34 4.72 -7.48
N GLN A 296 11.39 3.39 -7.33
CA GLN A 296 10.20 2.54 -7.31
C GLN A 296 10.45 1.27 -6.50
N ALA A 297 9.37 0.60 -6.11
CA ALA A 297 9.39 -0.73 -5.53
C ALA A 297 8.15 -1.52 -6.00
N ALA A 298 8.32 -2.82 -6.18
CA ALA A 298 7.24 -3.73 -6.53
C ALA A 298 6.95 -4.69 -5.36
N PHE A 299 5.68 -5.06 -5.22
CA PHE A 299 5.18 -5.83 -4.11
C PHE A 299 4.27 -6.98 -4.55
N VAL A 300 4.19 -8.01 -3.71
CA VAL A 300 3.09 -8.97 -3.70
C VAL A 300 2.30 -8.77 -2.41
N VAL A 301 0.98 -8.67 -2.52
CA VAL A 301 0.10 -8.50 -1.36
C VAL A 301 -1.09 -9.45 -1.47
N GLY A 302 -1.32 -10.29 -0.46
CA GLY A 302 -2.39 -11.29 -0.54
C GLY A 302 -2.48 -12.30 0.58
N TYR A 303 -3.28 -13.32 0.34
CA TYR A 303 -3.56 -14.40 1.28
C TYR A 303 -2.77 -15.66 0.98
N PHE A 304 -2.25 -16.27 2.04
CA PHE A 304 -1.42 -17.47 1.98
C PHE A 304 -1.77 -18.44 3.11
N ASP A 305 -1.71 -19.73 2.82
CA ASP A 305 -2.02 -20.79 3.79
C ASP A 305 -0.84 -21.04 4.73
N SER A 306 0.40 -20.82 4.29
CA SER A 306 1.62 -21.02 5.08
C SER A 306 2.74 -20.01 4.78
N ILE A 307 3.76 -19.97 5.65
CA ILE A 307 4.99 -19.21 5.40
C ILE A 307 5.75 -19.79 4.20
N ASP A 308 5.80 -21.10 4.05
CA ASP A 308 6.47 -21.74 2.91
C ASP A 308 5.85 -21.35 1.56
N GLU A 309 4.51 -21.20 1.51
CA GLU A 309 3.84 -20.67 0.33
C GLU A 309 4.23 -19.21 0.05
N MET A 310 4.29 -18.37 1.10
CA MET A 310 4.76 -17.00 0.98
C MET A 310 6.20 -16.94 0.43
N GLU A 311 7.09 -17.78 0.94
CA GLU A 311 8.48 -17.84 0.47
C GLU A 311 8.59 -18.30 -0.99
N LYS A 312 7.81 -19.31 -1.39
CA LYS A 312 7.77 -19.79 -2.79
C LYS A 312 7.27 -18.71 -3.74
N VAL A 313 6.22 -17.97 -3.36
CA VAL A 313 5.69 -16.87 -4.17
C VAL A 313 6.67 -15.70 -4.22
N TYR A 314 7.31 -15.38 -3.09
CA TYR A 314 8.38 -14.39 -3.03
C TYR A 314 9.50 -14.72 -4.02
N ASP A 315 10.03 -15.94 -3.93
CA ASP A 315 11.19 -16.36 -4.73
C ASP A 315 10.88 -16.39 -6.23
N ARG A 316 9.62 -16.63 -6.62
CA ARG A 316 9.17 -16.53 -8.02
C ARG A 316 9.35 -15.13 -8.61
N TYR A 317 9.13 -14.08 -7.81
CA TYR A 317 9.11 -12.70 -8.28
C TYR A 317 10.29 -11.86 -7.77
N ALA A 318 11.23 -12.45 -7.05
CA ALA A 318 12.33 -11.75 -6.40
C ALA A 318 13.18 -10.91 -7.38
N GLY A 319 13.64 -9.76 -6.90
CA GLY A 319 14.54 -8.85 -7.60
C GLY A 319 13.89 -7.85 -8.55
N HIS A 320 12.56 -7.77 -8.60
CA HIS A 320 11.83 -6.76 -9.39
C HIS A 320 11.51 -5.52 -8.56
N THR A 321 11.50 -4.35 -9.21
CA THR A 321 11.17 -3.06 -8.58
C THR A 321 10.05 -2.32 -9.31
N GLY A 322 9.74 -2.71 -10.55
CA GLY A 322 8.77 -2.06 -11.41
C GLY A 322 7.65 -3.00 -11.87
N LEU A 323 6.61 -2.41 -12.45
CA LEU A 323 5.45 -3.12 -13.01
C LEU A 323 4.95 -2.36 -14.24
N GLU A 324 4.89 -3.02 -15.38
CA GLU A 324 4.28 -2.51 -16.61
C GLU A 324 2.96 -3.21 -16.88
N VAL A 325 1.97 -2.45 -17.37
CA VAL A 325 0.62 -2.94 -17.60
C VAL A 325 0.09 -2.37 -18.93
N THR A 326 -0.43 -3.25 -19.78
CA THR A 326 -1.14 -2.92 -21.01
C THR A 326 -2.40 -3.80 -21.11
N ARG A 327 -3.25 -3.60 -22.11
CA ARG A 327 -4.36 -4.56 -22.35
C ARG A 327 -3.88 -5.95 -22.78
N ALA A 328 -2.71 -6.03 -23.40
CA ALA A 328 -2.15 -7.29 -23.89
C ALA A 328 -1.53 -8.15 -22.78
N GLY A 329 -1.16 -7.53 -21.65
CA GLY A 329 -0.45 -8.21 -20.58
C GLY A 329 0.16 -7.24 -19.58
N TRP A 330 0.70 -7.81 -18.51
CA TRP A 330 1.52 -7.12 -17.52
C TRP A 330 2.84 -7.87 -17.32
N LYS A 331 3.87 -7.16 -16.86
CA LYS A 331 5.15 -7.76 -16.49
C LYS A 331 5.80 -6.99 -15.36
N LEU A 332 6.45 -7.73 -14.47
CA LEU A 332 7.38 -7.12 -13.52
C LEU A 332 8.64 -6.67 -14.25
N THR A 333 9.22 -5.56 -13.80
CA THR A 333 10.46 -4.98 -14.36
C THR A 333 11.46 -4.70 -13.25
N ARG A 334 12.73 -4.52 -13.63
CA ARG A 334 13.83 -4.27 -12.69
C ARG A 334 14.18 -2.79 -12.63
#